data_AF-A0A7X2I4N7-F1
#
_entry.id   AF-A0A7X2I4N7-F1
#
_cell.length_a   1.000
_cell.length_b   1.000
_cell.length_c   1.000
_cell.angle_alpha   90.00
_cell.angle_beta   90.00
_cell.angle_gamma   90.00
#
_symmetry.space_group_name_H-M   'P 1'
#
loop_
_entity.id
_entity.type
_entity.pdbx_description
1 polymer ?
#
loop_
_entity_poly.entity_id
_entity_poly.type
_entity_poly.pdbx_seq_one_letter_code
_entity_poly.pdbx_strand_id
1 'polypeptide(L)'
;MITLAVDCMGGDHGPSVTFPACRQFLTTHPDVRLLLVGLPQAFAGWQSHERAEIVHASEVVTMDDAVEVALRRKKDSSMRVAIQQVKDGKAQAAVSAGNTGALMAVSRYLLKTMDGIDRPAIATQLPNDQGGATTVLDLGANVDCQPEHLLQFAVMGSALVTALDAGHAEPSVGLLNIGEEAIKGNEVIKRTGELLRAAGDAKAIQFIGNVEGNDIFKGNVDIVVCDGFVGNVALKASEGVAAMIVGGLKTEFKRNILTKLAAIVAYPVLKALMKRMDHRRYNGAALLGLRGLVFKSHGSADKSAYEHALNRAYDAARNNLLDRVQGRIAQAATLLAASGTPSAPAAAAD
;
A
#
# COMPACT_ATOMS: atom_id res chain seq x y z
N MET A 1 11.04 17.85 11.22
CA MET A 1 9.66 18.09 10.75
C MET A 1 9.48 17.28 9.47
N ILE A 2 8.45 16.44 9.40
CA ILE A 2 8.16 15.59 8.24
C ILE A 2 7.23 16.36 7.30
N THR A 3 7.54 16.37 6.00
CA THR A 3 6.76 17.06 4.97
C THR A 3 6.11 16.04 4.04
N LEU A 4 4.78 16.08 3.93
CA LEU A 4 4.03 15.23 2.99
C LEU A 4 3.43 16.07 1.86
N ALA A 5 3.52 15.58 0.63
CA ALA A 5 2.79 16.12 -0.51
C ALA A 5 1.45 15.39 -0.66
N VAL A 6 0.35 16.13 -0.82
CA VAL A 6 -1.00 15.57 -0.87
C VAL A 6 -1.65 15.98 -2.18
N ASP A 7 -2.01 15.01 -3.01
CA ASP A 7 -2.90 15.23 -4.14
C ASP A 7 -4.33 15.42 -3.62
N CYS A 8 -4.75 16.68 -3.51
CA CYS A 8 -6.04 17.06 -2.95
C CYS A 8 -7.21 16.78 -3.90
N MET A 9 -6.93 16.57 -5.19
CA MET A 9 -7.96 16.38 -6.22
C MET A 9 -8.27 14.90 -6.46
N GLY A 10 -7.37 14.00 -6.09
CA GLY A 10 -7.52 12.56 -6.31
C GLY A 10 -8.64 11.92 -5.49
N GLY A 11 -9.27 10.89 -6.08
CA GLY A 11 -10.37 10.11 -5.49
C GLY A 11 -11.74 10.63 -5.91
N ASP A 12 -12.78 9.86 -5.59
CA ASP A 12 -14.15 10.09 -6.06
C ASP A 12 -14.75 11.38 -5.48
N HIS A 13 -14.26 11.79 -4.31
CA HIS A 13 -14.79 12.92 -3.54
C HIS A 13 -13.84 14.15 -3.51
N GLY A 14 -12.59 14.00 -3.95
CA GLY A 14 -11.58 15.07 -4.02
C GLY A 14 -11.50 15.95 -2.76
N PRO A 15 -11.46 17.30 -2.91
CA PRO A 15 -11.29 18.26 -1.82
C PRO A 15 -12.24 18.10 -0.62
N SER A 16 -13.46 17.60 -0.84
CA SER A 16 -14.45 17.40 0.23
C SER A 16 -14.02 16.38 1.28
N VAL A 17 -13.14 15.44 0.90
CA VAL A 17 -12.55 14.45 1.80
C VAL A 17 -11.11 14.82 2.17
N THR A 18 -10.30 15.23 1.21
CA THR A 18 -8.86 15.46 1.42
C THR A 18 -8.61 16.64 2.37
N PHE A 19 -9.36 17.75 2.26
CA PHE A 19 -9.14 18.91 3.13
C PHE A 19 -9.49 18.63 4.60
N PRO A 20 -10.68 18.10 4.95
CA PRO A 20 -10.95 17.74 6.34
C PRO A 20 -9.97 16.72 6.92
N ALA A 21 -9.53 15.74 6.12
CA ALA A 21 -8.54 14.76 6.55
C ALA A 21 -7.18 15.42 6.84
N CYS A 22 -6.70 16.29 5.96
CA CYS A 22 -5.46 17.05 6.14
C CYS A 22 -5.51 17.95 7.39
N ARG A 23 -6.64 18.63 7.64
CA ARG A 23 -6.82 19.46 8.85
C ARG A 23 -6.75 18.61 10.12
N GLN A 24 -7.44 17.48 10.12
CA GLN A 24 -7.44 16.56 11.26
C GLN A 24 -6.02 16.02 11.51
N PHE A 25 -5.34 15.60 10.44
CA PHE A 25 -3.98 15.09 10.49
C PHE A 25 -2.98 16.13 11.04
N LEU A 26 -3.07 17.40 10.59
CA LEU A 26 -2.27 18.49 11.14
C LEU A 26 -2.53 18.74 12.63
N THR A 27 -3.75 18.49 13.11
CA THR A 27 -4.11 18.65 14.52
C THR A 27 -3.48 17.57 15.39
N THR A 28 -3.41 16.34 14.87
CA THR A 28 -2.88 15.18 15.61
C THR A 28 -1.37 15.03 15.50
N HIS A 29 -0.73 15.65 14.49
CA HIS A 29 0.71 15.56 14.24
C HIS A 29 1.37 16.95 14.23
N PRO A 30 1.91 17.42 15.37
CA PRO A 30 2.48 18.77 15.49
C PRO A 30 3.79 18.95 14.69
N ASP A 31 4.51 17.87 14.42
CA ASP A 31 5.81 17.86 13.73
C ASP A 31 5.72 17.61 12.22
N VAL A 32 4.52 17.80 11.66
CA VAL A 32 4.22 17.65 10.23
C VAL A 32 3.98 18.98 9.54
N ARG A 33 4.45 19.07 8.28
CA ARG A 33 4.07 20.06 7.27
C ARG A 33 3.40 19.37 6.08
N LEU A 34 2.42 20.03 5.47
CA LEU A 34 1.76 19.54 4.25
C LEU A 34 2.01 20.47 3.06
N LEU A 35 2.28 19.87 1.90
CA LEU A 35 2.22 20.52 0.59
C LEU A 35 0.92 20.05 -0.09
N LEU A 36 -0.10 20.90 -0.08
CA LEU A 36 -1.42 20.60 -0.63
C LEU A 36 -1.45 20.93 -2.10
N VAL A 37 -1.59 19.91 -2.95
CA VAL A 37 -1.47 20.04 -4.39
C VAL A 37 -2.83 19.94 -5.05
N GLY A 38 -3.20 20.93 -5.86
CA GLY A 38 -4.49 20.91 -6.55
C GLY A 38 -4.75 22.14 -7.42
N LEU A 39 -5.96 22.16 -8.00
CA LEU A 39 -6.43 23.27 -8.82
C LEU A 39 -6.61 24.54 -7.97
N PRO A 40 -6.18 25.73 -8.42
CA PRO A 40 -6.31 26.98 -7.66
C PRO A 40 -7.73 27.23 -7.11
N GLN A 41 -8.75 27.04 -7.95
CA GLN A 41 -10.15 27.24 -7.59
C GLN A 41 -10.68 26.26 -6.54
N ALA A 42 -10.07 25.08 -6.41
CA ALA A 42 -10.50 24.08 -5.42
C ALA A 42 -10.19 24.53 -3.99
N PHE A 43 -9.20 25.41 -3.80
CA PHE A 43 -8.78 25.88 -2.48
C PHE A 43 -9.67 26.97 -1.87
N ALA A 44 -10.74 27.40 -2.55
CA ALA A 44 -11.71 28.34 -1.97
C ALA A 44 -12.32 27.80 -0.65
N GLY A 45 -12.45 26.48 -0.51
CA GLY A 45 -12.92 25.82 0.71
C GLY A 45 -11.83 25.48 1.73
N TRP A 46 -10.55 25.74 1.43
CA TRP A 46 -9.45 25.45 2.35
C TRP A 46 -9.27 26.60 3.35
N GLN A 47 -9.34 26.27 4.64
CA GLN A 47 -8.95 27.20 5.70
C GLN A 47 -7.44 27.13 5.89
N SER A 48 -6.75 28.26 5.64
CA SER A 48 -5.31 28.39 5.77
C SER A 48 -4.78 27.83 7.09
N HIS A 49 -3.58 27.27 7.05
CA HIS A 49 -2.91 26.70 8.20
C HIS A 49 -1.41 26.97 8.07
N GLU A 50 -0.75 27.42 9.13
CA GLU A 50 0.69 27.79 9.13
C GLU A 50 1.62 26.68 8.63
N ARG A 51 1.26 25.42 8.91
CA ARG A 51 1.99 24.22 8.48
C ARG A 51 1.47 23.60 7.18
N ALA A 52 0.65 24.31 6.41
CA ALA A 52 0.16 23.86 5.11
C ALA A 52 0.46 24.89 4.03
N GLU A 53 1.17 24.47 2.99
CA GLU A 53 1.47 25.26 1.81
C GLU A 53 0.65 24.76 0.62
N ILE A 54 0.12 25.68 -0.17
CA ILE A 54 -0.62 25.34 -1.38
C ILE A 54 0.35 25.30 -2.56
N VAL A 55 0.34 24.20 -3.31
CA VAL A 55 1.06 24.04 -4.57
C VAL A 55 0.04 23.91 -5.69
N HIS A 56 0.04 24.87 -6.60
CA HIS A 56 -0.92 24.87 -7.70
C HIS A 56 -0.55 23.86 -8.79
N ALA A 57 -1.57 23.21 -9.32
CA ALA A 57 -1.53 22.38 -10.52
C ALA A 57 -2.68 22.83 -11.43
N SER A 58 -2.51 22.76 -12.75
CA SER A 58 -3.55 23.16 -13.71
C SER A 58 -4.44 22.02 -14.20
N GLU A 59 -4.03 20.76 -13.97
CA GLU A 59 -4.73 19.58 -14.48
C GLU A 59 -5.10 18.58 -13.37
N VAL A 60 -6.00 17.63 -13.68
CA VAL A 60 -6.36 16.51 -12.80
C VAL A 60 -6.45 15.24 -13.64
N VAL A 61 -5.85 14.15 -13.16
CA VAL A 61 -6.06 12.81 -13.71
C VAL A 61 -7.36 12.26 -13.13
N THR A 62 -8.35 11.99 -13.98
CA THR A 62 -9.65 11.42 -13.59
C THR A 62 -9.53 9.92 -13.37
N MET A 63 -10.54 9.30 -12.77
CA MET A 63 -10.55 7.85 -12.53
C MET A 63 -10.63 7.04 -13.84
N ASP A 64 -11.24 7.60 -14.89
CA ASP A 64 -11.41 6.96 -16.20
C ASP A 64 -10.28 7.26 -17.20
N ASP A 65 -9.34 8.13 -16.84
CA ASP A 65 -8.21 8.43 -17.72
C ASP A 65 -7.34 7.18 -17.93
N ALA A 66 -7.02 6.92 -19.20
CA ALA A 66 -6.01 5.93 -19.53
C ALA A 66 -4.63 6.34 -18.99
N VAL A 67 -3.84 5.35 -18.57
CA VAL A 67 -2.48 5.55 -18.04
C VAL A 67 -1.60 6.38 -18.98
N GLU A 68 -1.72 6.18 -20.30
CA GLU A 68 -0.98 6.95 -21.29
C GLU A 68 -1.30 8.45 -21.23
N VAL A 69 -2.58 8.81 -21.07
CA VAL A 69 -3.03 10.21 -20.98
C VAL A 69 -2.45 10.87 -19.74
N ALA A 70 -2.54 10.18 -18.59
CA ALA A 70 -1.96 10.65 -17.33
C ALA A 70 -0.44 10.89 -17.43
N LEU A 71 0.28 9.99 -18.10
CA LEU A 71 1.73 10.09 -18.26
C LEU A 71 2.19 11.15 -19.26
N ARG A 72 1.56 11.20 -20.44
CA ARG A 72 2.07 11.95 -21.59
C ARG A 72 1.41 13.31 -21.76
N ARG A 73 0.12 13.43 -21.43
CA ARG A 73 -0.67 14.64 -21.68
C ARG A 73 -0.82 15.49 -20.42
N LYS A 74 -1.17 14.88 -19.29
CA LYS A 74 -1.48 15.60 -18.03
C LYS A 74 -0.24 15.86 -17.17
N LYS A 75 0.74 16.57 -17.75
CA LYS A 75 2.06 16.81 -17.14
C LYS A 75 2.03 17.76 -15.95
N ASP A 76 0.98 18.57 -15.82
CA ASP A 76 0.76 19.48 -14.70
C ASP A 76 -0.46 19.05 -13.87
N SER A 77 -0.70 17.73 -13.79
CA SER A 77 -1.75 17.18 -12.93
C SER A 77 -1.38 17.24 -11.45
N SER A 78 -2.38 17.45 -10.58
CA SER A 78 -2.19 17.49 -9.12
C SER A 78 -1.44 16.26 -8.59
N MET A 79 -1.80 15.05 -9.06
CA MET A 79 -1.12 13.80 -8.74
C MET A 79 0.37 13.86 -9.12
N ARG A 80 0.69 14.29 -10.34
CA ARG A 80 2.06 14.36 -10.83
C ARG A 80 2.87 15.42 -10.10
N VAL A 81 2.30 16.60 -9.86
CA VAL A 81 2.93 17.69 -9.13
C VAL A 81 3.21 17.29 -7.67
N ALA A 82 2.33 16.52 -7.03
CA ALA A 82 2.56 15.96 -5.70
C ALA A 82 3.75 14.99 -5.67
N ILE A 83 3.83 14.06 -6.63
CA ILE A 83 4.99 13.16 -6.76
C ILE A 83 6.27 13.94 -7.07
N GLN A 84 6.18 14.99 -7.87
CA GLN A 84 7.30 15.86 -8.21
C GLN A 84 7.88 16.55 -6.96
N GLN A 85 7.06 16.89 -5.96
CA GLN A 85 7.58 17.42 -4.68
C GLN A 85 8.49 16.42 -3.96
N VAL A 86 8.18 15.11 -4.05
CA VAL A 86 9.04 14.06 -3.48
C VAL A 86 10.33 13.94 -4.28
N LYS A 87 10.22 13.93 -5.61
CA LYS A 87 11.39 13.88 -6.51
C LYS A 87 12.35 15.04 -6.28
N ASP A 88 11.83 16.24 -6.03
CA ASP A 88 12.62 17.46 -5.81
C ASP A 88 13.13 17.59 -4.37
N GLY A 89 12.87 16.61 -3.49
CA GLY A 89 13.28 16.62 -2.09
C GLY A 89 12.50 17.62 -1.21
N LYS A 90 11.40 18.18 -1.72
CA LYS A 90 10.52 19.12 -0.99
C LYS A 90 9.56 18.40 -0.04
N ALA A 91 9.25 17.14 -0.31
CA ALA A 91 8.45 16.27 0.56
C ALA A 91 9.12 14.90 0.72
N GLN A 92 8.90 14.25 1.86
CA GLN A 92 9.41 12.89 2.13
C GLN A 92 8.49 11.80 1.57
N ALA A 93 7.18 12.06 1.45
CA ALA A 93 6.25 11.15 0.81
C ALA A 93 5.09 11.89 0.12
N ALA A 94 4.47 11.24 -0.87
CA ALA A 94 3.26 11.70 -1.55
C ALA A 94 2.07 10.79 -1.25
N VAL A 95 0.88 11.37 -1.09
CA VAL A 95 -0.38 10.65 -0.88
C VAL A 95 -1.41 11.04 -1.94
N SER A 96 -2.06 10.07 -2.57
CA SER A 96 -3.12 10.31 -3.54
C SER A 96 -4.22 9.24 -3.45
N ALA A 97 -5.48 9.65 -3.59
CA ALA A 97 -6.60 8.75 -3.80
C ALA A 97 -6.97 8.57 -5.29
N GLY A 98 -6.24 9.19 -6.22
CA GLY A 98 -6.53 9.14 -7.65
C GLY A 98 -6.32 7.75 -8.29
N ASN A 99 -6.44 7.66 -9.62
CA ASN A 99 -6.35 6.40 -10.36
C ASN A 99 -5.06 5.61 -10.01
N THR A 100 -5.20 4.35 -9.57
CA THR A 100 -4.08 3.51 -9.10
C THR A 100 -3.04 3.27 -10.19
N GLY A 101 -3.48 2.95 -11.41
CA GLY A 101 -2.58 2.68 -12.54
C GLY A 101 -1.81 3.92 -12.96
N ALA A 102 -2.47 5.07 -13.03
CA ALA A 102 -1.84 6.34 -13.30
C ALA A 102 -0.83 6.72 -12.20
N LEU A 103 -1.21 6.53 -10.92
CA LEU A 103 -0.33 6.81 -9.80
C LEU A 103 0.94 5.97 -9.86
N MET A 104 0.81 4.66 -10.07
CA MET A 104 1.97 3.76 -10.21
C MET A 104 2.85 4.16 -11.39
N ALA A 105 2.25 4.40 -12.55
CA ALA A 105 2.98 4.72 -13.77
C ALA A 105 3.72 6.07 -13.67
N VAL A 106 3.06 7.11 -13.18
CA VAL A 106 3.68 8.45 -12.98
C VAL A 106 4.76 8.38 -11.92
N SER A 107 4.53 7.66 -10.81
CA SER A 107 5.51 7.49 -9.74
C SER A 107 6.77 6.78 -10.25
N ARG A 108 6.60 5.65 -10.95
CA ARG A 108 7.72 4.92 -11.57
C ARG A 108 8.46 5.78 -12.60
N TYR A 109 7.74 6.55 -13.40
CA TYR A 109 8.36 7.42 -14.41
C TYR A 109 9.23 8.52 -13.77
N LEU A 110 8.71 9.20 -12.73
CA LEU A 110 9.37 10.33 -12.09
C LEU A 110 10.47 9.90 -11.12
N LEU A 111 10.16 8.96 -10.22
CA LEU A 111 11.05 8.56 -9.11
C LEU A 111 12.04 7.47 -9.53
N LYS A 112 11.72 6.67 -10.55
CA LYS A 112 12.45 5.45 -10.93
C LYS A 112 12.46 4.40 -9.80
N THR A 113 12.91 3.20 -10.13
CA THR A 113 13.13 2.14 -9.14
C THR A 113 14.43 2.39 -8.38
N MET A 114 14.50 1.87 -7.15
CA MET A 114 15.75 1.80 -6.40
C MET A 114 16.76 0.87 -7.10
N ASP A 115 18.04 1.09 -6.84
CA ASP A 115 19.08 0.23 -7.40
C ASP A 115 18.95 -1.19 -6.81
N GLY A 116 18.98 -2.20 -7.68
CA GLY A 116 18.72 -3.60 -7.29
C GLY A 116 17.24 -3.98 -7.19
N ILE A 117 16.31 -3.06 -7.52
CA ILE A 117 14.88 -3.38 -7.67
C ILE A 117 14.47 -3.30 -9.13
N ASP A 118 13.95 -4.41 -9.64
CA ASP A 118 13.51 -4.51 -11.04
C ASP A 118 12.12 -3.89 -11.22
N ARG A 119 11.23 -4.13 -10.25
CA ARG A 119 9.82 -3.73 -10.32
C ARG A 119 9.31 -3.24 -8.96
N PRO A 120 8.57 -2.12 -8.92
CA PRO A 120 7.90 -1.70 -7.70
C PRO A 120 6.69 -2.61 -7.40
N ALA A 121 6.25 -2.67 -6.15
CA ALA A 121 5.09 -3.45 -5.71
C ALA A 121 4.09 -2.58 -4.94
N ILE A 122 2.81 -2.96 -4.97
CA ILE A 122 1.77 -2.38 -4.10
C ILE A 122 1.68 -3.24 -2.83
N ALA A 123 1.95 -2.63 -1.69
CA ALA A 123 1.85 -3.25 -0.38
C ALA A 123 0.65 -2.71 0.40
N THR A 124 -0.26 -3.58 0.82
CA THR A 124 -1.43 -3.18 1.63
C THR A 124 -1.52 -4.06 2.88
N GLN A 125 -1.99 -3.49 3.98
CA GLN A 125 -2.33 -4.25 5.18
C GLN A 125 -3.79 -4.73 5.12
N LEU A 126 -4.01 -6.01 5.41
CA LEU A 126 -5.34 -6.61 5.53
C LEU A 126 -5.61 -6.99 6.98
N PRO A 127 -6.80 -6.69 7.52
CA PRO A 127 -7.14 -7.03 8.90
C PRO A 127 -7.04 -8.54 9.15
N ASN A 128 -6.61 -8.92 10.35
CA ASN A 128 -6.56 -10.32 10.76
C ASN A 128 -7.24 -10.55 12.13
N ASP A 129 -7.50 -11.81 12.46
CA ASP A 129 -8.28 -12.25 13.63
C ASP A 129 -7.63 -11.90 14.97
N GLN A 130 -6.30 -11.68 14.98
CA GLN A 130 -5.57 -11.20 16.16
C GLN A 130 -5.80 -9.69 16.43
N GLY A 131 -6.56 -9.00 15.58
CA GLY A 131 -6.83 -7.57 15.69
C GLY A 131 -5.72 -6.67 15.15
N GLY A 132 -4.69 -7.26 14.54
CA GLY A 132 -3.63 -6.59 13.81
C GLY A 132 -3.91 -6.58 12.31
N ALA A 133 -2.85 -6.61 11.50
CA ALA A 133 -2.98 -6.83 10.07
C ALA A 133 -1.78 -7.57 9.48
N THR A 134 -2.07 -8.25 8.38
CA THR A 134 -1.11 -8.96 7.54
C THR A 134 -0.81 -8.10 6.32
N THR A 135 0.46 -7.85 6.03
CA THR A 135 0.88 -7.07 4.86
C THR A 135 0.94 -7.99 3.65
N VAL A 136 0.24 -7.65 2.56
CA VAL A 136 0.23 -8.45 1.34
C VAL A 136 0.86 -7.66 0.19
N LEU A 137 1.76 -8.32 -0.54
CA LEU A 137 2.44 -7.81 -1.73
C LEU A 137 2.51 -8.93 -2.76
N ASP A 138 2.42 -8.71 -4.06
CA ASP A 138 1.95 -7.52 -4.75
C ASP A 138 0.41 -7.56 -4.91
N LEU A 139 -0.22 -6.40 -5.06
CA LEU A 139 -1.68 -6.26 -5.17
C LEU A 139 -2.11 -5.58 -6.47
N GLY A 140 -1.33 -5.78 -7.53
CA GLY A 140 -1.68 -5.38 -8.89
C GLY A 140 -0.74 -4.37 -9.54
N ALA A 141 0.48 -4.18 -9.02
CA ALA A 141 1.49 -3.42 -9.76
C ALA A 141 2.03 -4.23 -10.95
N ASN A 142 2.16 -5.54 -10.78
CA ASN A 142 2.75 -6.47 -11.74
C ASN A 142 1.84 -7.67 -11.89
N VAL A 143 1.28 -7.85 -13.10
CA VAL A 143 0.43 -9.01 -13.41
C VAL A 143 1.26 -10.29 -13.37
N ASP A 144 2.42 -10.28 -14.03
CA ASP A 144 3.34 -11.41 -14.09
C ASP A 144 4.65 -11.10 -13.36
N CYS A 145 5.09 -12.04 -12.54
CA CYS A 145 6.33 -11.95 -11.77
C CYS A 145 7.25 -13.15 -12.06
N GLN A 146 8.55 -12.88 -12.09
CA GLN A 146 9.59 -13.90 -12.02
C GLN A 146 9.93 -14.20 -10.54
N PRO A 147 10.54 -15.35 -10.24
CA PRO A 147 10.87 -15.71 -8.85
C PRO A 147 11.70 -14.65 -8.11
N GLU A 148 12.62 -14.00 -8.81
CA GLU A 148 13.49 -12.96 -8.26
C GLU A 148 12.71 -11.71 -7.84
N HIS A 149 11.63 -11.38 -8.55
CA HIS A 149 10.74 -10.28 -8.17
C HIS A 149 10.03 -10.57 -6.85
N LEU A 150 9.54 -11.80 -6.65
CA LEU A 150 8.86 -12.18 -5.42
C LEU A 150 9.82 -12.18 -4.22
N LEU A 151 11.09 -12.57 -4.43
CA LEU A 151 12.13 -12.38 -3.41
C LEU A 151 12.34 -10.90 -3.07
N GLN A 152 12.44 -10.03 -4.07
CA GLN A 152 12.54 -8.58 -3.83
C GLN A 152 11.32 -8.05 -3.04
N PHE A 153 10.12 -8.55 -3.33
CA PHE A 153 8.90 -8.17 -2.62
C PHE A 153 8.93 -8.61 -1.16
N ALA A 154 9.44 -9.80 -0.86
CA ALA A 154 9.64 -10.27 0.52
C ALA A 154 10.59 -9.35 1.31
N VAL A 155 11.71 -8.96 0.70
CA VAL A 155 12.70 -8.07 1.34
C VAL A 155 12.11 -6.68 1.56
N MET A 156 11.44 -6.12 0.55
CA MET A 156 10.79 -4.81 0.66
C MET A 156 9.65 -4.81 1.69
N GLY A 157 8.82 -5.87 1.70
CA GLY A 157 7.75 -6.04 2.68
C GLY A 157 8.28 -6.13 4.11
N SER A 158 9.38 -6.85 4.32
CA SER A 158 10.05 -6.96 5.62
C SER A 158 10.53 -5.59 6.11
N ALA A 159 11.15 -4.80 5.21
CA ALA A 159 11.56 -3.44 5.52
C ALA A 159 10.36 -2.53 5.87
N LEU A 160 9.25 -2.65 5.13
CA LEU A 160 8.02 -1.90 5.39
C LEU A 160 7.45 -2.21 6.77
N VAL A 161 7.24 -3.48 7.09
CA VAL A 161 6.63 -3.88 8.37
C VAL A 161 7.48 -3.42 9.55
N THR A 162 8.80 -3.64 9.50
CA THR A 162 9.71 -3.17 10.56
C THR A 162 9.80 -1.64 10.65
N ALA A 163 9.57 -0.91 9.54
CA ALA A 163 9.52 0.55 9.57
C ALA A 163 8.20 1.07 10.15
N LEU A 164 7.10 0.34 10.01
CA LEU A 164 5.81 0.73 10.58
C LEU A 164 5.69 0.32 12.05
N ASP A 165 6.36 -0.76 12.47
CA ASP A 165 6.39 -1.21 13.85
C ASP A 165 7.80 -1.66 14.26
N ALA A 166 8.47 -0.84 15.06
CA ALA A 166 9.82 -1.11 15.55
C ALA A 166 9.89 -2.30 16.52
N GLY A 167 8.76 -2.73 17.11
CA GLY A 167 8.68 -3.93 17.94
C GLY A 167 8.77 -5.23 17.15
N HIS A 168 8.54 -5.19 15.84
CA HIS A 168 8.56 -6.34 14.92
C HIS A 168 9.82 -6.32 14.05
N ALA A 169 10.98 -6.61 14.68
CA ALA A 169 12.29 -6.56 14.02
C ALA A 169 12.49 -7.64 12.94
N GLU A 170 11.86 -8.80 13.10
CA GLU A 170 11.97 -9.97 12.22
C GLU A 170 10.56 -10.44 11.81
N PRO A 171 9.87 -9.70 10.93
CA PRO A 171 8.51 -10.06 10.50
C PRO A 171 8.54 -11.33 9.67
N SER A 172 7.62 -12.25 9.97
CA SER A 172 7.43 -13.51 9.28
C SER A 172 6.94 -13.31 7.84
N VAL A 173 7.54 -14.06 6.90
CA VAL A 173 7.24 -13.99 5.47
C VAL A 173 6.72 -15.34 4.98
N GLY A 174 5.51 -15.35 4.44
CA GLY A 174 4.90 -16.49 3.75
C GLY A 174 4.81 -16.26 2.24
N LEU A 175 4.93 -17.34 1.46
CA LEU A 175 4.69 -17.35 0.02
C LEU A 175 3.27 -17.86 -0.25
N LEU A 176 2.41 -17.05 -0.84
CA LEU A 176 1.04 -17.46 -1.15
C LEU A 176 1.04 -18.61 -2.16
N ASN A 177 0.33 -19.68 -1.81
CA ASN A 177 0.28 -20.89 -2.62
C ASN A 177 -1.09 -21.59 -2.50
N ILE A 178 -1.25 -22.67 -3.25
CA ILE A 178 -2.43 -23.56 -3.26
C ILE A 178 -2.35 -24.69 -2.21
N GLY A 179 -1.40 -24.60 -1.28
CA GLY A 179 -1.14 -25.57 -0.24
C GLY A 179 0.19 -25.28 0.47
N GLU A 180 0.33 -25.78 1.70
CA GLU A 180 1.49 -25.55 2.56
C GLU A 180 2.74 -26.35 2.11
N GLU A 181 2.56 -27.45 1.37
CA GLU A 181 3.68 -28.32 1.01
C GLU A 181 4.60 -27.67 -0.06
N ALA A 182 5.91 -27.85 0.07
CA ALA A 182 6.90 -27.23 -0.82
C ALA A 182 6.78 -27.66 -2.30
N ILE A 183 6.13 -28.80 -2.57
CA ILE A 183 5.90 -29.33 -3.92
C ILE A 183 4.70 -28.70 -4.64
N LYS A 184 3.88 -27.91 -3.93
CA LYS A 184 2.67 -27.28 -4.47
C LYS A 184 2.99 -25.97 -5.20
N GLY A 185 2.10 -25.59 -6.10
CA GLY A 185 2.25 -24.40 -6.92
C GLY A 185 2.90 -24.69 -8.27
N ASN A 186 2.96 -23.65 -9.11
CA ASN A 186 3.61 -23.70 -10.41
C ASN A 186 5.15 -23.60 -10.25
N GLU A 187 5.88 -23.73 -11.36
CA GLU A 187 7.35 -23.65 -11.37
C GLU A 187 7.88 -22.33 -10.78
N VAL A 188 7.22 -21.20 -11.05
CA VAL A 188 7.59 -19.89 -10.51
C VAL A 188 7.52 -19.89 -8.98
N ILE A 189 6.43 -20.40 -8.41
CA ILE A 189 6.23 -20.47 -6.96
C ILE A 189 7.21 -21.44 -6.30
N LYS A 190 7.47 -22.61 -6.90
CA LYS A 190 8.47 -23.56 -6.38
C LYS A 190 9.86 -22.94 -6.34
N ARG A 191 10.29 -22.31 -7.43
CA ARG A 191 11.59 -21.63 -7.52
C ARG A 191 11.68 -20.44 -6.56
N THR A 192 10.59 -19.70 -6.40
CA THR A 192 10.49 -18.62 -5.41
C THR A 192 10.69 -19.17 -4.00
N GLY A 193 10.06 -20.29 -3.66
CA GLY A 193 10.24 -20.94 -2.36
C GLY A 193 11.69 -21.34 -2.08
N GLU A 194 12.46 -21.77 -3.10
CA GLU A 194 13.89 -22.05 -2.97
C GLU A 194 14.69 -20.77 -2.67
N LEU A 195 14.43 -19.70 -3.42
CA LEU A 195 15.09 -18.41 -3.22
C LEU A 195 14.79 -17.80 -1.84
N LEU A 196 13.53 -17.87 -1.39
CA LEU A 196 13.10 -17.38 -0.08
C LEU A 196 13.71 -18.21 1.06
N ARG A 197 13.83 -19.54 0.90
CA ARG A 197 14.56 -20.38 1.86
C ARG A 197 16.03 -19.97 1.96
N ALA A 198 16.72 -19.84 0.83
CA ALA A 198 18.11 -19.41 0.83
C ALA A 198 18.30 -18.02 1.49
N ALA A 199 17.37 -17.09 1.24
CA ALA A 199 17.37 -15.78 1.90
C ALA A 199 17.08 -15.88 3.40
N GLY A 200 16.23 -16.81 3.82
CA GLY A 200 15.96 -17.14 5.22
C GLY A 200 17.18 -17.72 5.94
N ASP A 201 17.86 -18.70 5.32
CA ASP A 201 19.09 -19.30 5.84
C ASP A 201 20.20 -18.25 6.01
N ALA A 202 20.24 -17.26 5.12
CA ALA A 202 21.14 -16.12 5.18
C ALA A 202 20.70 -15.00 6.14
N LYS A 203 19.57 -15.18 6.86
CA LYS A 203 18.98 -14.21 7.81
C LYS A 203 18.62 -12.86 7.19
N ALA A 204 18.31 -12.83 5.90
CA ALA A 204 17.84 -11.62 5.24
C ALA A 204 16.33 -11.37 5.50
N ILE A 205 15.57 -12.45 5.66
CA ILE A 205 14.12 -12.46 5.94
C ILE A 205 13.77 -13.62 6.87
N GLN A 206 12.62 -13.55 7.54
CA GLN A 206 12.09 -14.66 8.35
C GLN A 206 11.10 -15.50 7.53
N PHE A 207 11.59 -16.31 6.58
CA PHE A 207 10.72 -17.12 5.72
C PHE A 207 10.13 -18.32 6.48
N ILE A 208 8.80 -18.42 6.53
CA ILE A 208 8.07 -19.48 7.24
C ILE A 208 7.49 -20.57 6.32
N GLY A 209 7.67 -20.44 5.00
CA GLY A 209 7.18 -21.41 4.02
C GLY A 209 6.00 -20.90 3.19
N ASN A 210 5.27 -21.86 2.60
CA ASN A 210 4.07 -21.56 1.85
C ASN A 210 2.90 -21.30 2.79
N VAL A 211 2.02 -20.38 2.40
CA VAL A 211 0.78 -20.04 3.12
C VAL A 211 -0.39 -20.05 2.16
N GLU A 212 -1.58 -20.35 2.67
CA GLU A 212 -2.81 -20.33 1.89
C GLU A 212 -3.57 -19.00 2.05
N GLY A 213 -4.57 -18.76 1.20
CA GLY A 213 -5.32 -17.50 1.20
C GLY A 213 -6.07 -17.20 2.51
N ASN A 214 -6.36 -18.22 3.33
CA ASN A 214 -6.96 -18.05 4.65
C ASN A 214 -5.95 -17.55 5.70
N ASP A 215 -4.66 -17.86 5.58
CA ASP A 215 -3.61 -17.44 6.53
C ASP A 215 -3.45 -15.92 6.58
N ILE A 216 -3.75 -15.23 5.47
CA ILE A 216 -3.83 -13.77 5.40
C ILE A 216 -4.67 -13.20 6.57
N PHE A 217 -5.75 -13.87 6.94
CA PHE A 217 -6.70 -13.40 7.95
C PHE A 217 -6.48 -14.01 9.34
N LYS A 218 -5.63 -15.03 9.50
CA LYS A 218 -5.39 -15.68 10.80
C LYS A 218 -4.45 -14.89 11.73
N GLY A 219 -3.55 -14.10 11.14
CA GLY A 219 -2.54 -13.32 11.88
C GLY A 219 -1.37 -14.15 12.42
N ASN A 220 -1.11 -15.30 11.80
CA ASN A 220 0.05 -16.17 12.03
C ASN A 220 1.24 -15.84 11.12
N VAL A 221 1.06 -14.91 10.18
CA VAL A 221 2.07 -14.44 9.24
C VAL A 221 1.97 -12.92 9.12
N ASP A 222 3.10 -12.23 9.13
CA ASP A 222 3.15 -10.77 9.06
C ASP A 222 3.09 -10.27 7.62
N ILE A 223 3.72 -11.02 6.70
CA ILE A 223 3.88 -10.67 5.29
C ILE A 223 3.53 -11.85 4.40
N VAL A 224 2.63 -11.65 3.45
CA VAL A 224 2.31 -12.63 2.40
C VAL A 224 2.73 -12.09 1.05
N VAL A 225 3.55 -12.88 0.34
CA VAL A 225 4.09 -12.53 -0.98
C VAL A 225 3.39 -13.32 -2.08
N CYS A 226 3.02 -12.66 -3.16
CA CYS A 226 2.37 -13.19 -4.36
C CYS A 226 2.62 -12.28 -5.57
N ASP A 227 2.30 -12.77 -6.77
CA ASP A 227 2.19 -11.90 -7.94
C ASP A 227 0.94 -11.00 -7.84
N GLY A 228 0.97 -9.89 -8.57
CA GLY A 228 -0.09 -8.89 -8.48
C GLY A 228 -1.42 -9.33 -9.09
N PHE A 229 -1.45 -10.33 -9.97
CA PHE A 229 -2.72 -10.88 -10.46
C PHE A 229 -3.42 -11.64 -9.35
N VAL A 230 -2.74 -12.63 -8.75
CA VAL A 230 -3.29 -13.43 -7.65
C VAL A 230 -3.62 -12.55 -6.44
N GLY A 231 -2.70 -11.66 -6.06
CA GLY A 231 -2.91 -10.76 -4.92
C GLY A 231 -4.10 -9.83 -5.11
N ASN A 232 -4.27 -9.23 -6.29
CA ASN A 232 -5.41 -8.36 -6.55
C ASN A 232 -6.74 -9.12 -6.61
N VAL A 233 -6.75 -10.34 -7.17
CA VAL A 233 -7.93 -11.22 -7.14
C VAL A 233 -8.29 -11.57 -5.70
N ALA A 234 -7.32 -11.97 -4.88
CA ALA A 234 -7.53 -12.28 -3.46
C ALA A 234 -8.09 -11.08 -2.69
N LEU A 235 -7.48 -9.90 -2.86
CA LEU A 235 -7.95 -8.65 -2.25
C LEU A 235 -9.41 -8.36 -2.62
N LYS A 236 -9.73 -8.37 -3.91
CA LYS A 236 -11.08 -8.00 -4.39
C LYS A 236 -12.14 -9.03 -4.00
N ALA A 237 -11.79 -10.31 -4.00
CA ALA A 237 -12.67 -11.36 -3.50
C ALA A 237 -12.97 -11.18 -2.01
N SER A 238 -11.95 -10.91 -1.19
CA SER A 238 -12.10 -10.69 0.25
C SER A 238 -12.91 -9.43 0.57
N GLU A 239 -12.68 -8.32 -0.13
CA GLU A 239 -13.49 -7.10 -0.04
C GLU A 239 -14.96 -7.35 -0.42
N GLY A 240 -15.20 -8.10 -1.51
CA GLY A 240 -16.53 -8.44 -1.99
C GLY A 240 -17.32 -9.30 -1.00
N VAL A 241 -16.69 -10.34 -0.45
CA VAL A 241 -17.32 -11.20 0.58
C VAL A 241 -17.63 -10.41 1.84
N ALA A 242 -16.70 -9.56 2.30
CA ALA A 242 -16.93 -8.71 3.47
C ALA A 242 -18.12 -7.76 3.25
N ALA A 243 -18.18 -7.09 2.09
CA ALA A 243 -19.29 -6.21 1.72
C ALA A 243 -20.64 -6.96 1.65
N MET A 244 -20.64 -8.18 1.08
CA MET A 244 -21.83 -9.04 1.00
C MET A 244 -22.36 -9.39 2.40
N ILE A 245 -21.50 -9.83 3.31
CA ILE A 245 -21.89 -10.18 4.69
C ILE A 245 -22.43 -8.95 5.43
N VAL A 246 -21.72 -7.82 5.36
CA VAL A 246 -22.13 -6.57 6.00
C VAL A 246 -23.46 -6.05 5.44
N GLY A 247 -23.65 -6.12 4.14
CA GLY A 247 -24.89 -5.77 3.46
C GLY A 247 -26.05 -6.67 3.88
N GLY A 248 -25.85 -7.99 3.87
CA GLY A 248 -26.83 -8.98 4.29
C GLY A 248 -27.30 -8.78 5.73
N LEU A 249 -26.36 -8.59 6.67
CA LEU A 249 -26.70 -8.31 8.07
C LEU A 249 -27.57 -7.05 8.21
N LYS A 250 -27.23 -5.96 7.50
CA LYS A 250 -28.02 -4.72 7.53
C LYS A 250 -29.43 -4.93 7.00
N THR A 251 -29.61 -5.79 5.99
CA THR A 251 -30.92 -6.11 5.42
C THR A 251 -31.77 -6.91 6.40
N GLU A 252 -31.23 -7.98 6.99
CA GLU A 252 -31.98 -8.82 7.94
C GLU A 252 -32.40 -8.07 9.21
N PHE A 253 -31.52 -7.23 9.77
CA PHE A 253 -31.86 -6.41 10.93
C PHE A 253 -32.89 -5.31 10.63
N LYS A 254 -33.10 -4.94 9.36
CA LYS A 254 -34.13 -3.97 8.96
C LYS A 254 -35.48 -4.60 8.63
N ARG A 255 -35.54 -5.93 8.53
CA ARG A 255 -36.69 -6.68 8.00
C ARG A 255 -38.01 -6.41 8.72
N ASN A 256 -38.03 -6.38 10.05
CA ASN A 256 -39.25 -6.11 10.82
C ASN A 256 -38.93 -5.49 12.20
N ILE A 257 -39.98 -5.13 12.96
CA ILE A 257 -39.84 -4.47 14.27
C ILE A 257 -39.06 -5.35 15.26
N LEU A 258 -39.28 -6.67 15.24
CA LEU A 258 -38.56 -7.60 16.12
C LEU A 258 -37.07 -7.66 15.77
N THR A 259 -36.70 -7.72 14.49
CA THR A 259 -35.29 -7.72 14.09
C THR A 259 -34.62 -6.38 14.36
N LYS A 260 -35.33 -5.26 14.27
CA LYS A 260 -34.83 -3.95 14.69
C LYS A 260 -34.57 -3.89 16.20
N LEU A 261 -35.46 -4.45 17.03
CA LEU A 261 -35.23 -4.54 18.48
C LEU A 261 -34.04 -5.44 18.80
N ALA A 262 -33.92 -6.59 18.14
CA ALA A 262 -32.75 -7.47 18.27
C ALA A 262 -31.45 -6.76 17.87
N ALA A 263 -31.49 -5.90 16.84
CA ALA A 263 -30.34 -5.10 16.42
C ALA A 263 -29.86 -4.14 17.51
N ILE A 264 -30.77 -3.56 18.30
CA ILE A 264 -30.41 -2.67 19.41
C ILE A 264 -29.63 -3.43 20.48
N VAL A 265 -30.12 -4.62 20.85
CA VAL A 265 -29.44 -5.48 21.84
C VAL A 265 -28.09 -5.98 21.31
N ALA A 266 -28.02 -6.37 20.03
CA ALA A 266 -26.79 -6.83 19.39
C ALA A 266 -25.82 -5.68 19.02
N TYR A 267 -26.25 -4.43 19.08
CA TYR A 267 -25.51 -3.28 18.56
C TYR A 267 -24.08 -3.16 19.12
N PRO A 268 -23.80 -3.37 20.44
CA PRO A 268 -22.44 -3.28 20.96
C PRO A 268 -21.50 -4.32 20.32
N VAL A 269 -21.99 -5.55 20.14
CA VAL A 269 -21.24 -6.65 19.53
C VAL A 269 -21.02 -6.40 18.05
N LEU A 270 -22.07 -6.00 17.32
CA LEU A 270 -21.99 -5.65 15.90
C LEU A 270 -21.03 -4.48 15.67
N LYS A 271 -21.08 -3.46 16.52
CA LYS A 271 -20.19 -2.30 16.45
C LYS A 271 -18.73 -2.70 16.69
N ALA A 272 -18.47 -3.56 17.67
CA ALA A 272 -17.13 -4.08 17.94
C ALA A 272 -16.59 -4.93 16.77
N LEU A 273 -17.43 -5.80 16.20
CA LEU A 273 -17.08 -6.61 15.04
C LEU A 273 -16.79 -5.75 13.81
N MET A 274 -17.69 -4.79 13.49
CA MET A 274 -17.50 -3.85 12.39
C MET A 274 -16.21 -3.03 12.55
N LYS A 275 -15.83 -2.67 13.79
CA LYS A 275 -14.58 -1.97 14.06
C LYS A 275 -13.33 -2.84 13.83
N ARG A 276 -13.42 -4.16 14.08
CA ARG A 276 -12.33 -5.11 13.79
C ARG A 276 -12.18 -5.34 12.30
N MET A 277 -13.29 -5.43 11.57
CA MET A 277 -13.32 -5.63 10.11
C MET A 277 -13.15 -4.33 9.31
N ASP A 278 -12.93 -3.19 9.98
CA ASP A 278 -12.88 -1.88 9.32
C ASP A 278 -11.59 -1.72 8.50
N HIS A 279 -11.66 -2.11 7.23
CA HIS A 279 -10.56 -1.98 6.28
C HIS A 279 -10.08 -0.54 6.10
N ARG A 280 -10.89 0.48 6.45
CA ARG A 280 -10.48 1.90 6.38
C ARG A 280 -9.26 2.20 7.24
N ARG A 281 -9.08 1.46 8.34
CA ARG A 281 -7.91 1.57 9.23
C ARG A 281 -6.60 1.13 8.55
N TYR A 282 -6.74 0.34 7.50
CA TYR A 282 -5.63 -0.22 6.74
C TYR A 282 -5.43 0.42 5.37
N ASN A 283 -6.13 1.54 5.12
CA ASN A 283 -5.95 2.35 3.93
C ASN A 283 -4.56 3.01 3.88
N GLY A 284 -4.04 3.25 2.68
CA GLY A 284 -2.70 3.76 2.41
C GLY A 284 -1.76 2.66 1.96
N ALA A 285 -2.01 2.12 0.77
CA ALA A 285 -1.15 1.12 0.15
C ALA A 285 0.17 1.77 -0.29
N ALA A 286 1.31 1.20 0.12
CA ALA A 286 2.62 1.73 -0.20
C ALA A 286 3.07 1.26 -1.59
N LEU A 287 3.61 2.16 -2.41
CA LEU A 287 4.31 1.82 -3.64
C LEU A 287 5.79 1.59 -3.32
N LEU A 288 6.15 0.34 -3.03
CA LEU A 288 7.51 -0.02 -2.62
C LEU A 288 8.44 -0.20 -3.81
N GLY A 289 9.73 0.05 -3.60
CA GLY A 289 10.78 -0.14 -4.61
C GLY A 289 11.07 1.07 -5.49
N LEU A 290 10.44 2.21 -5.22
CA LEU A 290 10.70 3.50 -5.88
C LEU A 290 11.69 4.34 -5.08
N ARG A 291 12.44 5.24 -5.73
CA ARG A 291 13.37 6.18 -5.04
C ARG A 291 12.67 7.30 -4.27
N GLY A 292 11.39 7.16 -3.97
CA GLY A 292 10.60 8.06 -3.14
C GLY A 292 9.35 7.35 -2.63
N LEU A 293 8.82 7.82 -1.50
CA LEU A 293 7.65 7.20 -0.88
C LEU A 293 6.36 7.73 -1.51
N VAL A 294 5.51 6.82 -1.98
CA VAL A 294 4.19 7.15 -2.51
C VAL A 294 3.15 6.20 -1.93
N PHE A 295 2.04 6.76 -1.46
CA PHE A 295 0.94 6.03 -0.84
C PHE A 295 -0.36 6.24 -1.60
N LYS A 296 -1.00 5.12 -1.97
CA LYS A 296 -2.31 5.07 -2.60
C LYS A 296 -3.38 4.93 -1.52
N SER A 297 -4.20 5.95 -1.37
CA SER A 297 -5.46 5.87 -0.63
C SER A 297 -6.57 5.31 -1.54
N HIS A 298 -7.55 4.58 -1.02
CA HIS A 298 -8.66 4.07 -1.86
C HIS A 298 -9.43 5.24 -2.53
N GLY A 299 -9.93 5.03 -3.76
CA GLY A 299 -10.63 6.08 -4.52
C GLY A 299 -11.89 6.59 -3.80
N SER A 300 -12.67 5.66 -3.25
CA SER A 300 -13.87 5.93 -2.46
C SER A 300 -13.61 6.18 -0.97
N ALA A 301 -12.36 6.46 -0.57
CA ALA A 301 -12.01 6.71 0.83
C ALA A 301 -12.85 7.85 1.42
N ASP A 302 -13.33 7.65 2.66
CA ASP A 302 -13.90 8.72 3.47
C ASP A 302 -12.79 9.49 4.21
N LYS A 303 -13.16 10.55 4.93
CA LYS A 303 -12.24 11.40 5.72
C LYS A 303 -11.33 10.55 6.63
N SER A 304 -11.90 9.58 7.34
CA SER A 304 -11.17 8.75 8.29
C SER A 304 -10.18 7.85 7.56
N ALA A 305 -10.62 7.16 6.52
CA ALA A 305 -9.77 6.29 5.71
C ALA A 305 -8.60 7.08 5.08
N TYR A 306 -8.85 8.31 4.61
CA TYR A 306 -7.79 9.15 4.03
C TYR A 306 -6.78 9.62 5.09
N GLU A 307 -7.24 9.95 6.30
CA GLU A 307 -6.35 10.27 7.43
C GLU A 307 -5.44 9.09 7.78
N HIS A 308 -5.94 7.84 7.75
CA HIS A 308 -5.09 6.67 7.95
C HIS A 308 -4.01 6.53 6.87
N ALA A 309 -4.31 6.87 5.61
CA ALA A 309 -3.30 6.89 4.56
C ALA A 309 -2.22 7.97 4.80
N LEU A 310 -2.60 9.14 5.32
CA LEU A 310 -1.65 10.18 5.73
C LEU A 310 -0.76 9.71 6.90
N ASN A 311 -1.35 9.07 7.91
CA ASN A 311 -0.62 8.51 9.05
C ASN A 311 0.43 7.49 8.58
N ARG A 312 0.06 6.59 7.66
CA ARG A 312 1.02 5.61 7.10
C ARG A 312 2.17 6.25 6.35
N ALA A 313 1.86 7.25 5.53
CA ALA A 313 2.90 7.98 4.80
C ALA A 313 3.85 8.69 5.75
N TYR A 314 3.33 9.25 6.83
CA TYR A 314 4.11 9.87 7.89
C TYR A 314 4.98 8.87 8.65
N ASP A 315 4.42 7.75 9.12
CA ASP A 315 5.17 6.73 9.86
C ASP A 315 6.32 6.17 9.01
N ALA A 316 6.05 5.88 7.73
CA ALA A 316 7.07 5.41 6.79
C ALA A 316 8.18 6.45 6.56
N ALA A 317 7.82 7.73 6.41
CA ALA A 317 8.79 8.81 6.25
C ALA A 317 9.61 9.03 7.52
N ARG A 318 8.94 9.09 8.68
CA ARG A 318 9.56 9.31 10.00
C ARG A 318 10.54 8.20 10.38
N ASN A 319 10.23 6.96 10.01
CA ASN A 319 11.07 5.80 10.33
C ASN A 319 12.11 5.48 9.24
N ASN A 320 12.35 6.40 8.30
CA ASN A 320 13.33 6.28 7.22
C ASN A 320 13.18 4.97 6.42
N LEU A 321 11.94 4.63 6.05
CA LEU A 321 11.63 3.39 5.30
C LEU A 321 12.52 3.24 4.06
N LEU A 322 12.69 4.32 3.29
CA LEU A 322 13.44 4.29 2.03
C LEU A 322 14.90 3.82 2.24
N ASP A 323 15.59 4.37 3.23
CA ASP A 323 16.96 3.99 3.56
C ASP A 323 17.04 2.56 4.07
N ARG A 324 16.05 2.12 4.88
CA ARG A 324 15.98 0.74 5.39
C ARG A 324 15.79 -0.28 4.28
N VAL A 325 14.92 0.03 3.30
CA VAL A 325 14.70 -0.82 2.12
C VAL A 325 16.00 -0.94 1.33
N GLN A 326 16.67 0.18 1.05
CA GLN A 326 17.94 0.19 0.31
C GLN A 326 19.03 -0.62 1.02
N GLY A 327 19.18 -0.47 2.35
CA GLY A 327 20.14 -1.22 3.14
C GLY A 327 19.89 -2.74 3.11
N ARG A 328 18.62 -3.17 3.27
CA ARG A 328 18.26 -4.59 3.23
C ARG A 328 18.42 -5.22 1.84
N ILE A 329 18.11 -4.48 0.77
CA ILE A 329 18.32 -4.97 -0.61
C ILE A 329 19.80 -5.16 -0.90
N ALA A 330 20.66 -4.20 -0.51
CA ALA A 330 22.10 -4.33 -0.70
C ALA A 330 22.68 -5.57 0.01
N GLN A 331 22.19 -5.85 1.22
CA GLN A 331 22.55 -7.06 1.97
C GLN A 331 22.06 -8.33 1.26
N ALA A 332 20.79 -8.37 0.84
CA ALA A 332 20.21 -9.52 0.13
C ALA A 332 20.90 -9.79 -1.21
N ALA A 333 21.19 -8.74 -2.00
CA ALA A 333 21.89 -8.85 -3.27
C ALA A 333 23.31 -9.41 -3.11
N THR A 334 24.02 -8.98 -2.06
CA THR A 334 25.36 -9.52 -1.72
C THR A 334 25.28 -11.02 -1.41
N LEU A 335 24.26 -11.44 -0.66
CA LEU A 335 24.05 -12.85 -0.30
C LEU A 335 23.71 -13.71 -1.52
N LEU A 336 22.86 -13.21 -2.43
CA LEU A 336 22.48 -13.91 -3.68
C LEU A 336 23.65 -14.03 -4.67
N ALA A 337 24.50 -13.01 -4.74
CA ALA A 337 25.72 -13.05 -5.55
C ALA A 337 26.74 -14.06 -4.97
N ALA A 338 26.83 -14.17 -3.64
CA ALA A 338 27.70 -15.13 -2.97
C ALA A 338 27.20 -16.58 -3.06
N SER A 339 25.88 -16.81 -3.20
CA SER A 339 25.29 -18.14 -3.37
C SER A 339 25.34 -18.68 -4.81
N GLY A 340 26.08 -18.02 -5.72
CA GLY A 340 26.37 -18.53 -7.06
C GLY A 340 25.16 -18.63 -8.00
N THR A 341 24.07 -17.90 -7.73
CA THR A 341 22.92 -17.85 -8.63
C THR A 341 23.24 -16.85 -9.74
N PRO A 342 23.40 -17.25 -11.01
CA PRO A 342 23.73 -16.31 -12.07
C PRO A 342 22.55 -15.36 -12.24
N SER A 343 22.81 -14.05 -12.13
CA SER A 343 21.87 -13.03 -12.62
C SER A 343 21.66 -13.28 -14.11
N ALA A 344 20.45 -13.68 -14.52
CA ALA A 344 20.12 -13.77 -15.92
C ALA A 344 20.37 -12.39 -16.57
N PRO A 345 21.06 -12.31 -17.73
CA PRO A 345 21.30 -11.03 -18.37
C PRO A 345 19.96 -10.38 -18.71
N ALA A 346 19.85 -9.09 -18.43
CA ALA A 346 18.71 -8.28 -18.84
C ALA A 346 18.45 -8.54 -20.33
N ALA A 347 17.29 -9.11 -20.64
CA ALA A 347 16.88 -9.29 -22.02
C ALA A 347 16.84 -7.91 -22.68
N ALA A 348 17.76 -7.67 -23.60
CA ALA A 348 17.75 -6.51 -24.46
C ALA A 348 16.40 -6.51 -25.20
N ALA A 349 15.62 -5.45 -24.99
CA ALA A 349 14.43 -5.21 -25.76
C ALA A 349 14.86 -4.71 -27.15
N ASP A 350 14.66 -5.55 -28.16
CA ASP A 350 14.39 -5.12 -29.53
C ASP A 350 12.89 -4.79 -29.68
#